data_AF-A0A401U3Y5-F1
#
_entry.id   AF-A0A401U3Y5-F1
#
_cell.length_a   1.000
_cell.length_b   1.000
_cell.length_c   1.000
_cell.angle_alpha   90.00
_cell.angle_beta   90.00
_cell.angle_gamma   90.00
#
_symmetry.space_group_name_H-M   'P 1'
#
loop_
_entity.id
_entity.type
_entity.pdbx_description
1 polymer ?
#
loop_
_entity_poly.entity_id
_entity_poly.type
_entity_poly.pdbx_seq_one_letter_code
_entity_poly.pdbx_strand_id
1 'polypeptide(L)'
;SLFETIFEEPVQRDGLLVLTSQRRLKRAVDFQDCSVPRKRRSRSRLRASSRSGAPGACNRSLRSGMKGPHLELLLQQRLAELDALTVGEDSSLAT
;
A
#
# COMPACT_ATOMS: atom_id res chain seq x y z
N SER A 1 2.68 9.79 -13.53
CA SER A 1 2.45 8.42 -14.00
C SER A 1 1.33 8.47 -15.02
N LEU A 2 1.65 8.43 -16.31
CA LEU A 2 0.62 8.32 -17.35
C LEU A 2 0.06 6.90 -17.27
N PHE A 3 -1.24 6.74 -17.10
CA PHE A 3 -1.86 5.41 -17.06
C PHE A 3 -1.66 4.74 -18.42
N GLU A 4 -1.09 3.53 -18.43
CA GLU A 4 -1.07 2.69 -19.63
C GLU A 4 -2.51 2.33 -20.01
N THR A 5 -2.86 2.52 -21.29
CA THR A 5 -4.21 2.29 -21.79
C THR A 5 -4.50 0.78 -21.83
N ILE A 6 -5.50 0.36 -21.05
CA ILE A 6 -5.96 -1.04 -21.00
C ILE A 6 -6.88 -1.44 -22.17
N PHE A 7 -7.30 -0.45 -22.97
CA PHE A 7 -8.15 -0.66 -24.14
C PHE A 7 -7.28 -0.82 -25.37
N GLU A 8 -7.48 -1.93 -26.07
CA GLU A 8 -6.92 -2.17 -27.38
C GLU A 8 -7.96 -1.76 -28.44
N GLU A 9 -7.52 -1.04 -29.46
CA GLU A 9 -8.38 -0.69 -30.59
C GLU A 9 -8.66 -1.93 -31.46
N PRO A 10 -9.94 -2.26 -31.76
CA PRO A 10 -10.28 -3.47 -32.48
C PRO A 10 -9.79 -3.42 -33.93
N VAL A 11 -9.25 -4.55 -34.41
CA VAL A 11 -8.73 -4.69 -35.77
C VAL A 11 -9.74 -5.40 -36.67
N GLN A 12 -9.94 -4.90 -37.89
CA GLN A 12 -10.84 -5.52 -38.86
C GLN A 12 -10.24 -6.81 -39.44
N ARG A 13 -10.97 -7.92 -39.33
CA ARG A 13 -10.63 -9.23 -39.91
C ARG A 13 -11.89 -9.85 -40.50
N ASP A 14 -11.87 -10.22 -41.77
CA ASP A 14 -13.00 -10.83 -42.48
C ASP A 14 -14.31 -10.03 -42.37
N GLY A 15 -14.20 -8.69 -42.36
CA GLY A 15 -15.35 -7.78 -42.22
C GLY A 15 -15.84 -7.58 -40.79
N LEU A 16 -15.26 -8.25 -39.79
CA LEU A 16 -15.62 -8.14 -38.38
C LEU A 16 -14.53 -7.42 -37.58
N LEU A 17 -14.94 -6.62 -36.57
CA LEU A 17 -14.03 -5.95 -35.64
C LEU A 17 -13.64 -6.91 -34.52
N VAL A 18 -12.34 -7.22 -34.39
CA VAL A 18 -11.83 -8.18 -33.41
C VAL A 18 -10.90 -7.49 -32.41
N LEU A 19 -11.26 -7.57 -31.13
CA LEU A 19 -10.40 -7.19 -30.01
C LEU A 19 -9.38 -8.31 -29.77
N THR A 20 -8.07 -8.05 -29.92
CA THR A 20 -7.09 -9.13 -29.83
C THR A 20 -6.82 -9.60 -28.41
N SER A 21 -7.09 -8.75 -27.41
CA SER A 21 -7.14 -9.07 -25.98
C SER A 21 -8.20 -10.13 -25.61
N GLN A 22 -9.30 -10.23 -26.36
CA GLN A 22 -10.33 -11.26 -26.15
C GLN A 22 -9.89 -12.65 -26.60
N ARG A 23 -8.75 -12.75 -27.28
CA ARG A 23 -8.14 -14.05 -27.57
C ARG A 23 -7.68 -14.64 -26.25
N ARG A 24 -8.31 -15.75 -25.87
CA ARG A 24 -7.87 -16.61 -24.76
C ARG A 24 -6.50 -17.23 -25.11
N LEU A 25 -5.44 -16.45 -24.99
CA LEU A 25 -4.08 -16.96 -24.94
C LEU A 25 -4.01 -17.81 -23.67
N LYS A 26 -3.83 -19.12 -23.84
CA LYS A 26 -3.49 -20.01 -22.72
C LYS A 26 -2.09 -19.65 -22.25
N ARG A 27 -1.98 -18.60 -21.44
CA ARG A 27 -0.75 -18.29 -20.72
C ARG A 27 -0.62 -19.37 -19.66
N ALA A 28 0.37 -20.24 -19.78
CA ALA A 28 0.72 -21.16 -18.71
C ALA A 28 1.18 -20.30 -17.52
N VAL A 29 0.34 -20.24 -16.49
CA VAL A 29 0.69 -19.61 -15.22
C VAL A 29 0.89 -20.77 -14.26
N ASP A 30 2.15 -21.05 -13.94
CA ASP A 30 2.48 -22.03 -12.91
C ASP A 30 2.15 -21.40 -11.56
N PHE A 31 1.01 -21.80 -11.00
CA PHE A 31 0.66 -21.45 -9.64
C PHE A 31 1.39 -22.39 -8.70
N GLN A 32 2.14 -21.83 -7.77
CA GLN A 32 2.68 -22.59 -6.66
C GLN A 32 1.51 -23.18 -5.84
N ASP A 33 1.67 -24.38 -5.32
CA ASP A 33 0.68 -25.02 -4.44
C ASP A 33 0.40 -24.12 -3.21
N CYS A 34 -0.78 -23.51 -3.19
CA CYS A 34 -1.24 -22.60 -2.15
C CYS A 34 -1.83 -23.32 -0.94
N SER A 35 -1.94 -24.65 -0.96
CA SER A 35 -2.38 -25.43 0.21
C SER A 35 -1.38 -25.33 1.36
N VAL A 36 -0.12 -25.02 1.05
CA VAL A 36 0.94 -24.84 2.03
C VAL A 36 1.29 -23.35 2.16
N PRO A 37 1.38 -22.81 3.40
CA PRO A 37 1.86 -21.46 3.62
C PRO A 37 3.23 -21.25 2.97
N ARG A 38 3.35 -20.17 2.18
CA ARG A 38 4.61 -19.81 1.53
C ARG A 38 5.72 -19.65 2.57
N LYS A 39 6.86 -20.32 2.37
CA LYS A 39 8.04 -20.17 3.23
C LYS A 39 8.37 -18.69 3.40
N ARG A 40 8.24 -18.18 4.62
CA ARG A 40 8.63 -16.80 4.96
C ARG A 40 10.15 -16.72 4.79
N ARG A 41 10.63 -15.94 3.82
CA ARG A 41 12.06 -15.61 3.73
C ARG A 41 12.46 -14.99 5.08
N SER A 42 13.49 -15.54 5.72
CA SER A 42 14.08 -14.91 6.90
C SER A 42 14.53 -13.52 6.47
N ARG A 43 13.88 -12.46 6.99
CA ARG A 43 14.42 -11.10 6.94
C ARG A 43 15.62 -11.07 7.89
N SER A 44 16.71 -11.71 7.49
CA SER A 44 18.00 -11.55 8.14
C SER A 44 18.35 -10.07 8.01
N ARG A 45 18.10 -9.34 9.10
CA ARG A 45 18.68 -8.02 9.39
C ARG A 45 18.43 -6.92 8.36
N LEU A 46 17.16 -6.62 8.08
CA LEU A 46 16.75 -5.23 7.82
C LEU A 46 16.25 -4.61 9.13
N ARG A 47 17.13 -4.55 10.12
CA ARG A 47 17.02 -3.60 11.23
C ARG A 47 18.22 -2.66 11.12
N ALA A 48 17.91 -1.37 11.20
CA ALA A 48 18.79 -0.30 11.70
C ALA A 48 19.68 0.50 10.73
N SER A 49 19.43 0.56 9.42
CA SER A 49 20.02 1.64 8.61
C SER A 49 19.16 2.09 7.43
N SER A 50 18.04 2.73 7.73
CA SER A 50 17.53 3.84 6.91
C SER A 50 16.95 4.88 7.87
N ARG A 51 17.86 5.44 8.68
CA ARG A 51 17.66 6.75 9.30
C ARG A 51 17.71 7.79 8.17
N SER A 52 16.61 7.97 7.45
CA SER A 52 16.26 9.22 6.74
C SER A 52 15.07 8.99 5.81
N GLY A 53 14.05 9.85 5.94
CA GLY A 53 13.09 10.11 4.87
C GLY A 53 11.75 9.37 4.92
N ALA A 54 10.90 9.71 5.89
CA ALA A 54 9.46 9.99 5.71
C ALA A 54 8.73 9.92 7.06
N PRO A 55 8.04 10.99 7.52
CA PRO A 55 7.15 10.91 8.66
C PRO A 55 5.88 10.16 8.22
N GLY A 56 5.77 8.86 8.54
CA GLY A 56 4.50 8.14 8.35
C GLY A 56 4.59 6.62 8.21
N ALA A 57 5.72 6.07 7.78
CA ALA A 57 5.81 4.64 7.47
C ALA A 57 6.28 3.76 8.65
N CYS A 58 5.71 3.95 9.84
CA CYS A 58 5.85 2.96 10.91
C CYS A 58 4.71 1.94 10.80
N ASN A 59 5.05 0.77 10.25
CA ASN A 59 4.16 -0.39 10.14
C ASN A 59 3.46 -0.64 11.50
N ARG A 60 2.14 -0.88 11.48
CA ARG A 60 1.30 -1.18 12.66
C ARG A 60 1.91 -2.23 13.61
N SER A 61 2.61 -3.22 13.04
CA SER A 61 3.33 -4.25 13.78
C SER A 61 4.49 -3.72 14.64
N LEU A 62 5.18 -2.65 14.23
CA LEU A 62 6.27 -2.03 15.00
C LEU A 62 5.74 -1.24 16.19
N ARG A 63 4.57 -0.59 16.04
CA ARG A 63 3.91 0.14 17.13
C ARG A 63 3.38 -0.82 18.21
N SER A 64 2.87 -1.99 17.80
CA SER A 64 2.33 -3.00 18.73
C SER A 64 3.38 -3.64 19.65
N GLY A 65 4.68 -3.59 19.30
CA GLY A 65 5.75 -4.19 20.08
C GLY A 65 6.40 -3.27 21.12
N MET A 66 6.11 -1.96 21.08
CA MET A 66 6.67 -0.98 22.01
C MET A 66 5.73 -0.81 23.20
N LYS A 67 5.71 -1.74 24.16
CA LYS A 67 4.92 -1.59 25.40
C LYS A 67 5.79 -0.93 26.48
N GLY A 68 5.29 0.10 27.15
CA GLY A 68 5.99 0.76 28.28
C GLY A 68 5.88 2.29 28.30
N PRO A 69 6.48 2.95 29.31
CA PRO A 69 6.32 4.39 29.58
C PRO A 69 6.81 5.30 28.44
N HIS A 70 7.82 4.85 27.68
CA HIS A 70 8.30 5.59 26.50
C HIS A 70 7.26 5.64 25.37
N LEU A 71 6.42 4.60 25.21
CA LEU A 71 5.34 4.64 24.20
C LEU A 71 4.30 5.69 24.60
N GLU A 72 3.96 5.74 25.89
CA GLU A 72 2.96 6.67 26.43
C GLU A 72 3.34 8.13 26.18
N LEU A 73 4.59 8.51 26.46
CA LEU A 73 5.11 9.86 26.17
C LEU A 73 5.05 10.20 24.67
N LEU A 74 5.41 9.25 23.81
CA LEU A 74 5.36 9.47 22.36
C LEU A 74 3.92 9.63 21.85
N LEU A 75 2.97 8.89 22.43
CA LEU A 75 1.55 9.02 22.10
C LEU A 75 1.00 10.37 22.54
N GLN A 76 1.30 10.81 23.76
CA GLN A 76 0.91 12.12 24.27
C GLN A 76 1.44 13.25 23.38
N GLN A 77 2.72 13.18 22.98
CA GLN A 77 3.30 14.15 22.05
C GLN A 77 2.54 14.20 20.71
N ARG A 78 2.22 13.04 20.13
CA ARG A 78 1.49 12.99 18.85
C ARG A 78 0.06 13.48 18.95
N LEU A 79 -0.62 13.24 20.07
CA LEU A 79 -1.96 13.78 20.31
C LEU A 79 -1.92 15.31 20.38
N ALA A 80 -0.98 15.88 21.13
CA ALA A 80 -0.82 17.34 21.22
C ALA A 80 -0.51 17.99 19.85
N GLU A 81 0.30 17.33 19.01
CA GLU A 81 0.55 17.77 17.63
C GLU A 81 -0.73 17.76 16.77
N LEU A 82 -1.59 16.75 16.93
CA LEU A 82 -2.86 16.67 16.19
C LEU A 82 -3.85 17.73 16.67
N ASP A 83 -4.00 17.91 17.98
CA ASP A 83 -4.90 18.91 18.55
C ASP A 83 -4.53 20.32 18.05
N ALA A 84 -3.23 20.64 17.96
CA ALA A 84 -2.76 21.92 17.44
C ALA A 84 -3.12 22.15 15.96
N LEU A 85 -3.21 21.07 15.16
CA LEU A 85 -3.61 21.15 13.75
C LEU A 85 -5.13 21.31 13.61
N THR A 86 -5.92 20.76 14.53
CA THR A 86 -7.39 20.75 14.43
C THR A 86 -8.06 21.99 15.01
N VAL A 87 -7.39 22.79 15.85
CA VAL A 87 -7.97 24.03 16.44
C VAL A 87 -8.53 25.01 15.39
N GLY A 88 -8.03 24.98 14.15
CA GLY A 88 -8.53 25.82 13.06
C GLY A 88 -9.74 25.25 12.28
N GLU A 89 -10.03 23.95 12.40
CA GLU A 89 -11.00 23.26 11.55
C GLU A 89 -12.43 23.31 12.13
N ASP A 90 -12.57 23.27 13.47
CA ASP A 90 -13.86 23.27 14.18
C ASP A 90 -14.65 24.58 14.08
N SER A 91 -14.00 25.68 13.66
CA SER A 91 -14.66 26.98 13.46
C SER A 91 -15.36 27.11 12.10
N SER A 92 -15.20 26.14 11.20
CA SER A 92 -15.75 26.17 9.84
C SER A 92 -17.03 25.35 9.63
N LEU A 93 -17.52 24.65 10.66
CA LEU A 93 -18.77 23.87 10.63
C LEU A 93 -19.97 24.58 11.28
N ALA A 94 -19.84 25.86 11.61
CA ALA A 94 -20.91 26.71 12.11
C ALA A 94 -21.26 27.83 11.11
N THR A 95 -21.81 27.44 9.95
CA THR A 95 -22.56 28.33 9.03
C THR A 95 -23.69 27.57 8.39
#